data_AF-A0A8H3XU69-F1
#
_entry.id   AF-A0A8H3XU69-F1
#
_cell.length_a   1.000
_cell.length_b   1.000
_cell.length_c   1.000
_cell.angle_alpha   90.00
_cell.angle_beta   90.00
_cell.angle_gamma   90.00
#
_symmetry.space_group_name_H-M   'P 1'
#
loop_
_entity.id
_entity.type
_entity.pdbx_description
1 polymer ?
#
loop_
_entity_poly.entity_id
_entity_poly.type
_entity_poly.pdbx_seq_one_letter_code
_entity_poly.pdbx_strand_id
1 'polypeptide(L)'
;MAPLTPAEQENHQALLDRLDIAAVSRPFRNPNWKPSQRRNKNVKQLISESSRKEASVMATQSNSGATTPLPATSASTDGSQTPADGTPRTNIAQAAQNLSTLVLEKNARAAFTSGPAVTYTNIESAPSLHPSQQTRYCDITGLPAPYTDPKTRLRYHDKEVFSVIRTLGQGVPESYLELRAAHVVLK
;
A
#
# COMPACT_ATOMS: atom_id res chain seq x y z
N MET A 1 41.27 -20.20 -16.39
CA MET A 1 41.18 -19.27 -17.52
C MET A 1 42.55 -18.64 -17.69
N ALA A 2 43.08 -18.60 -18.91
CA ALA A 2 44.34 -17.91 -19.17
C ALA A 2 44.16 -16.40 -18.88
N PRO A 3 45.18 -15.71 -18.36
CA PRO A 3 45.10 -14.27 -18.14
C PRO A 3 44.91 -13.53 -19.47
N LEU A 4 44.10 -12.46 -19.46
CA LEU A 4 43.88 -11.61 -20.62
C LEU A 4 45.21 -11.07 -21.14
N THR A 5 45.37 -11.08 -22.46
CA THR A 5 46.54 -10.47 -23.09
C THR A 5 46.48 -8.95 -22.91
N PRO A 6 47.63 -8.24 -22.86
CA PRO A 6 47.64 -6.79 -22.71
C PRO A 6 46.80 -6.04 -23.77
N ALA A 7 46.76 -6.56 -25.00
CA ALA A 7 45.96 -5.99 -26.10
C ALA A 7 44.45 -6.16 -25.88
N GLU A 8 44.01 -7.29 -25.31
CA GLU A 8 42.61 -7.50 -24.95
C GLU A 8 42.20 -6.59 -23.78
N GLN A 9 43.12 -6.33 -22.85
CA GLN A 9 42.88 -5.44 -21.72
C GLN A 9 42.75 -3.97 -22.17
N GLU A 10 43.55 -3.54 -23.15
CA GLU A 10 43.44 -2.21 -23.77
C GLU A 10 42.11 -2.04 -24.54
N ASN A 11 41.74 -3.04 -25.36
CA ASN A 11 40.45 -3.03 -26.06
C ASN A 11 39.26 -3.02 -25.11
N HIS A 12 39.35 -3.76 -24.00
CA HIS A 12 38.33 -3.75 -22.94
C HIS A 12 38.24 -2.37 -22.27
N GLN A 13 39.37 -1.73 -21.98
CA GLN A 13 39.38 -0.39 -21.40
C GLN A 13 38.77 0.65 -22.36
N ALA A 14 39.12 0.61 -23.65
CA ALA A 14 38.55 1.49 -24.66
C ALA A 14 37.02 1.32 -24.80
N LEU A 15 36.51 0.09 -24.59
CA LEU A 15 35.07 -0.17 -24.56
C LEU A 15 34.41 0.45 -23.32
N LEU A 16 35.02 0.34 -22.14
CA LEU A 16 34.51 0.96 -20.92
C LEU A 16 34.43 2.49 -21.06
N ASP A 17 35.49 3.10 -21.58
CA ASP A 17 35.56 4.56 -21.77
C ASP A 17 34.51 5.05 -22.76
N ARG A 18 34.24 4.27 -23.81
CA ARG A 18 33.18 4.56 -24.79
C ARG A 18 31.77 4.46 -24.19
N LEU A 19 31.55 3.55 -23.24
CA LEU A 19 30.26 3.36 -22.58
C LEU A 19 30.04 4.33 -21.41
N ASP A 20 31.07 5.08 -21.00
CA ASP A 20 30.95 6.05 -19.93
C ASP A 20 30.17 7.31 -20.36
N ILE A 21 28.97 7.44 -19.79
CA ILE A 21 28.09 8.58 -19.99
C ILE A 21 28.44 9.79 -19.10
N ALA A 22 29.41 9.67 -18.18
CA ALA A 22 29.83 10.76 -17.31
C ALA A 22 30.69 11.79 -18.05
N ALA A 23 31.52 11.35 -18.99
CA ALA A 23 32.36 12.21 -19.83
C ALA A 23 31.55 12.99 -20.90
N VAL A 24 30.33 12.54 -21.20
CA VAL A 24 29.45 13.17 -22.20
C VAL A 24 28.82 14.44 -21.63
N SER A 25 28.97 15.57 -22.34
CA SER A 25 28.36 16.84 -21.93
C SER A 25 26.83 16.77 -21.97
N ARG A 26 26.17 17.38 -20.97
CA ARG A 26 24.71 17.35 -20.82
C ARG A 26 24.14 18.78 -20.83
N PRO A 27 24.14 19.47 -21.99
CA PRO A 27 23.68 20.86 -22.07
C PRO A 27 22.18 21.04 -21.76
N PHE A 28 21.41 19.96 -21.84
CA PHE A 28 19.98 19.92 -21.51
C PHE A 28 19.68 19.67 -20.01
N ARG A 29 20.69 19.33 -19.18
CA ARG A 29 20.48 19.06 -17.76
C ARG A 29 20.59 20.36 -16.96
N ASN A 30 19.52 20.74 -16.27
CA ASN A 30 19.53 21.90 -15.38
C ASN A 30 20.55 21.70 -14.24
N PRO A 31 21.58 22.56 -14.09
CA PRO A 31 22.59 22.44 -13.04
C PRO A 31 22.06 22.73 -11.64
N ASN A 32 20.94 23.47 -11.52
CA ASN A 32 20.37 23.86 -10.23
C ASN A 32 19.48 22.77 -9.62
N TRP A 33 19.10 21.75 -10.39
CA TRP A 33 18.25 20.68 -9.87
C TRP A 33 19.04 19.76 -8.94
N LYS A 34 18.57 19.61 -7.70
CA LYS A 34 19.16 18.71 -6.70
C LYS A 34 18.25 17.50 -6.44
N PRO A 35 18.77 16.26 -6.51
CA PRO A 35 17.99 15.08 -6.24
C PRO A 35 17.51 15.04 -4.78
N SER A 36 16.23 14.74 -4.56
CA SER A 36 15.71 14.49 -3.20
C SER A 36 16.25 13.16 -2.65
N GLN A 37 16.59 13.14 -1.36
CA GLN A 37 17.02 11.93 -0.67
C GLN A 37 15.88 10.92 -0.50
N ARG A 38 14.62 11.38 -0.43
CA ARG A 38 13.42 10.54 -0.18
C ARG A 38 12.77 10.02 -1.47
N ARG A 39 13.56 9.56 -2.45
CA ARG A 39 13.05 9.06 -3.75
C ARG A 39 13.00 7.54 -3.82
N ASN A 40 14.02 6.86 -3.30
CA ASN A 40 14.15 5.41 -3.37
C ASN A 40 13.31 4.77 -2.26
N LYS A 41 12.03 4.54 -2.52
CA LYS A 41 11.08 3.94 -1.58
C LYS A 41 10.70 2.53 -2.04
N ASN A 42 10.54 1.62 -1.08
CA ASN A 42 9.93 0.31 -1.36
C ASN A 42 8.42 0.46 -1.58
N VAL A 43 7.81 -0.42 -2.37
CA VAL A 43 6.35 -0.54 -2.55
C VAL A 43 5.60 -0.47 -1.22
N LYS A 44 6.07 -1.17 -0.18
CA LYS A 44 5.45 -1.12 1.16
C LYS A 44 5.44 0.29 1.76
N GLN A 45 6.54 1.04 1.59
CA GLN A 45 6.62 2.42 2.07
C GLN A 45 5.68 3.32 1.28
N LEU A 46 5.61 3.18 -0.05
CA LEU A 46 4.70 3.93 -0.91
C LEU A 46 3.23 3.69 -0.54
N ILE A 47 2.82 2.42 -0.41
CA ILE A 47 1.46 2.05 0.02
C ILE A 47 1.14 2.66 1.40
N SER A 48 2.08 2.55 2.35
CA SER A 48 1.89 3.11 3.70
C SER A 48 1.77 4.64 3.71
N GLU A 49 2.42 5.34 2.80
CA GLU A 49 2.33 6.79 2.68
C GLU A 49 1.04 7.22 1.99
N SER A 50 0.56 6.47 0.98
CA SER A 50 -0.74 6.72 0.33
C SER A 50 -1.88 6.60 1.33
N SER A 51 -1.90 5.49 2.09
CA SER A 51 -2.91 5.25 3.12
C SER A 51 -2.92 6.35 4.20
N ARG A 52 -1.75 6.78 4.68
CA ARG A 52 -1.64 7.89 5.65
C ARG A 52 -2.11 9.22 5.08
N LYS A 53 -1.80 9.51 3.82
CA LYS A 53 -2.24 10.73 3.13
C LYS A 53 -3.76 10.75 2.98
N GLU A 54 -4.37 9.64 2.58
CA GLU A 54 -5.83 9.51 2.45
C GLU A 54 -6.55 9.75 3.79
N ALA A 55 -6.04 9.16 4.88
CA ALA A 55 -6.57 9.41 6.22
C ALA A 55 -6.52 10.90 6.63
N SER A 56 -5.42 11.60 6.28
CA SER A 56 -5.28 13.03 6.59
C SER A 56 -6.23 13.94 5.78
N VAL A 57 -6.55 13.58 4.54
CA VAL A 57 -7.50 14.31 3.71
C VAL A 57 -8.93 14.17 4.26
N MET A 58 -9.31 12.98 4.71
CA MET A 58 -10.61 12.75 5.35
C MET A 58 -10.78 13.54 6.65
N ALA A 59 -9.73 13.63 7.48
CA ALA A 59 -9.76 14.43 8.71
C ALA A 59 -9.94 15.94 8.44
N THR A 60 -9.42 16.45 7.33
CA THR A 60 -9.49 17.88 7.00
C THR A 60 -10.89 18.30 6.53
N GLN A 61 -11.64 17.42 5.86
CA GLN A 61 -13.03 17.70 5.46
C GLN A 61 -13.98 17.87 6.67
N SER A 62 -13.71 17.20 7.79
CA SER A 62 -14.49 17.38 9.03
C SER A 62 -14.33 18.76 9.66
N ASN A 63 -13.30 19.53 9.30
CA ASN A 63 -12.99 20.80 9.96
C ASN A 63 -13.40 22.05 9.16
N SER A 64 -13.87 21.90 7.92
CA SER A 64 -14.18 23.03 7.04
C SER A 64 -15.51 23.76 7.36
N GLY A 65 -16.25 23.34 8.40
CA GLY A 65 -17.52 23.97 8.81
C GLY A 65 -17.45 24.90 10.03
N ALA A 66 -16.29 25.05 10.69
CA ALA A 66 -16.19 25.72 12.00
C ALA A 66 -15.63 27.16 11.96
N THR A 67 -15.28 27.69 10.79
CA THR A 67 -14.67 29.04 10.65
C THR A 67 -15.42 29.88 9.63
N THR A 68 -16.68 30.19 9.92
CA THR A 68 -17.32 31.41 9.39
C THR A 68 -17.51 32.36 10.57
N PRO A 69 -16.73 33.44 10.71
CA PRO A 69 -16.99 34.43 11.74
C PRO A 69 -18.32 35.12 11.41
N LEU A 70 -19.33 34.91 12.26
CA LEU A 70 -20.54 35.71 12.27
C LEU A 70 -20.16 37.17 12.55
N PRO A 71 -20.64 38.16 11.77
CA PRO A 71 -20.38 39.56 12.07
C PRO A 71 -21.07 39.93 13.39
N ALA A 72 -20.29 40.45 14.33
CA ALA A 72 -20.76 40.95 15.61
C ALA A 72 -21.72 42.14 15.38
N THR A 73 -23.02 41.92 15.53
CA THR A 73 -23.99 43.00 15.62
C THR A 73 -23.85 43.69 16.98
N SER A 74 -23.19 44.84 16.95
CA SER A 74 -23.33 46.01 17.84
C SER A 74 -24.32 45.85 19.02
N ALA A 75 -23.78 45.62 20.22
CA ALA A 75 -24.47 45.92 21.46
C ALA A 75 -24.14 47.38 21.86
N SER A 76 -25.01 48.30 21.45
CA SER A 76 -25.03 49.69 21.91
C SER A 76 -25.86 49.80 23.18
N THR A 77 -25.26 50.39 24.22
CA THR A 77 -25.91 50.90 25.44
C THR A 77 -26.95 51.97 25.09
N ASP A 78 -28.18 51.84 25.57
CA ASP A 78 -28.81 52.65 26.64
C ASP A 78 -30.34 52.58 26.55
N GLY A 79 -31.02 52.68 27.70
CA GLY A 79 -32.35 52.10 27.92
C GLY A 79 -33.58 52.96 27.64
N SER A 80 -34.75 52.31 27.65
CA SER A 80 -36.02 52.79 28.22
C SER A 80 -37.10 51.69 28.17
N GLN A 81 -37.90 51.62 29.23
CA GLN A 81 -39.12 50.85 29.57
C GLN A 81 -40.07 50.53 28.37
N THR A 82 -40.94 49.50 28.29
CA THR A 82 -41.94 48.87 29.21
C THR A 82 -42.45 47.51 28.59
N PRO A 83 -43.24 46.65 29.29
CA PRO A 83 -43.44 45.22 28.99
C PRO A 83 -44.71 44.86 28.18
N ALA A 84 -44.72 43.74 27.43
CA ALA A 84 -45.94 43.01 27.05
C ALA A 84 -45.68 41.57 26.53
N ASP A 85 -46.49 40.67 27.07
CA ASP A 85 -46.84 39.27 26.77
C ASP A 85 -46.40 38.55 25.47
N GLY A 86 -46.06 37.26 25.66
CA GLY A 86 -46.77 36.17 24.97
C GLY A 86 -46.18 35.56 23.68
N THR A 87 -45.08 34.80 23.75
CA THR A 87 -44.83 33.53 22.99
C THR A 87 -43.45 32.96 23.32
N PRO A 88 -43.25 31.62 23.43
CA PRO A 88 -41.93 31.07 23.69
C PRO A 88 -41.08 31.22 22.42
N ARG A 89 -40.10 32.12 22.45
CA ARG A 89 -39.03 32.16 21.46
C ARG A 89 -38.26 30.85 21.56
N THR A 90 -38.62 29.87 20.74
CA THR A 90 -37.82 28.67 20.55
C THR A 90 -36.44 29.12 20.09
N ASN A 91 -35.42 28.68 20.82
CA ASN A 91 -34.07 29.17 20.71
C ASN A 91 -33.41 28.57 19.45
N ILE A 92 -33.71 29.17 18.29
CA ILE A 92 -33.26 28.72 16.96
C ILE A 92 -31.74 28.57 16.90
N ALA A 93 -30.99 29.42 17.64
CA ALA A 93 -29.54 29.31 17.75
C ALA A 93 -29.09 28.04 18.47
N GLN A 94 -29.76 27.64 19.56
CA GLN A 94 -29.51 26.37 20.24
C GLN A 94 -29.93 25.17 19.38
N ALA A 95 -31.05 25.29 18.64
CA ALA A 95 -31.48 24.25 17.70
C ALA A 95 -30.47 24.03 16.56
N ALA A 96 -29.89 25.11 16.01
CA ALA A 96 -28.87 25.03 14.97
C ALA A 96 -27.56 24.39 15.48
N GLN A 97 -27.16 24.67 16.72
CA GLN A 97 -26.01 24.02 17.37
C GLN A 97 -26.26 22.52 17.60
N ASN A 98 -27.48 22.13 17.98
CA ASN A 98 -27.85 20.72 18.15
C ASN A 98 -27.90 19.96 16.80
N LEU A 99 -28.29 20.63 15.71
CA LEU A 99 -28.26 20.06 14.37
C LEU A 99 -26.81 19.90 13.87
N SER A 100 -25.93 20.87 14.15
CA SER A 100 -24.53 20.75 13.76
C SER A 100 -23.83 19.61 14.49
N THR A 101 -24.08 19.41 15.78
CA THR A 101 -23.55 18.26 16.54
C THR A 101 -24.11 16.93 16.03
N LEU A 102 -25.40 16.84 15.72
CA LEU A 102 -26.01 15.64 15.12
C LEU A 102 -25.46 15.32 13.72
N VAL A 103 -25.23 16.33 12.88
CA VAL A 103 -24.60 16.15 11.57
C VAL A 103 -23.15 15.72 11.73
N LEU A 104 -22.42 16.28 12.70
CA LEU A 104 -21.05 15.85 13.04
C LEU A 104 -21.02 14.39 13.52
N GLU A 105 -21.94 13.99 14.40
CA GLU A 105 -22.05 12.61 14.90
C GLU A 105 -22.44 11.65 13.78
N LYS A 106 -23.37 12.03 12.90
CA LYS A 106 -23.78 11.24 11.73
C LYS A 106 -22.63 11.06 10.74
N ASN A 107 -21.86 12.12 10.47
CA ASN A 107 -20.69 12.07 9.59
C ASN A 107 -19.54 11.28 10.24
N ALA A 108 -19.35 11.39 11.56
CA ALA A 108 -18.41 10.55 12.30
C ALA A 108 -18.81 9.07 12.23
N ARG A 109 -20.10 8.74 12.45
CA ARG A 109 -20.63 7.38 12.27
C ARG A 109 -20.50 6.87 10.83
N ALA A 110 -20.59 7.74 9.83
CA ALA A 110 -20.34 7.37 8.43
C ALA A 110 -18.84 7.15 8.14
N ALA A 111 -17.94 7.87 8.84
CA ALA A 111 -16.50 7.60 8.85
C ALA A 111 -16.15 6.29 9.57
N PHE A 112 -17.06 5.77 10.41
CA PHE A 112 -16.99 4.43 11.03
C PHE A 112 -17.68 3.34 10.19
N THR A 113 -17.93 3.57 8.89
CA THR A 113 -18.14 2.44 7.99
C THR A 113 -16.89 1.55 8.07
N SER A 114 -17.11 0.31 8.51
CA SER A 114 -16.10 -0.68 8.87
C SER A 114 -15.13 -0.97 7.71
N GLY A 115 -14.09 -0.16 7.54
CA GLY A 115 -13.03 -0.42 6.59
C GLY A 115 -12.28 0.84 6.13
N PRO A 116 -11.09 0.67 5.54
CA PRO A 116 -10.40 1.76 4.86
C PRO A 116 -11.30 2.37 3.78
N ALA A 117 -11.12 3.66 3.51
CA ALA A 117 -11.79 4.35 2.42
C ALA A 117 -11.70 3.53 1.11
N VAL A 118 -12.84 3.22 0.50
CA VAL A 118 -12.87 2.46 -0.76
C VAL A 118 -12.42 3.39 -1.89
N THR A 119 -11.16 3.25 -2.30
CA THR A 119 -10.60 3.91 -3.48
C THR A 119 -10.40 2.90 -4.60
N TYR A 120 -10.40 3.35 -5.86
CA TYR A 120 -10.18 2.46 -7.03
C TYR A 120 -8.89 1.62 -6.90
N THR A 121 -7.88 2.14 -6.19
CA THR A 121 -6.59 1.47 -5.96
C THR A 121 -6.63 0.45 -4.82
N ASN A 122 -7.60 0.51 -3.91
CA ASN A 122 -7.67 -0.35 -2.71
C ASN A 122 -8.65 -1.54 -2.86
N ILE A 123 -9.30 -1.67 -4.02
CA ILE A 123 -10.18 -2.80 -4.33
C ILE A 123 -9.31 -3.92 -4.92
N GLU A 124 -8.94 -4.88 -4.10
CA GLU A 124 -8.25 -6.10 -4.56
C GLU A 124 -9.25 -7.09 -5.19
N SER A 125 -8.77 -7.87 -6.16
CA SER A 125 -9.58 -8.94 -6.76
C SER A 125 -9.80 -10.08 -5.76
N ALA A 126 -11.01 -10.63 -5.72
CA ALA A 126 -11.30 -11.82 -4.93
C ALA A 126 -10.41 -13.01 -5.34
N PRO A 127 -10.04 -13.91 -4.40
CA PRO A 127 -9.34 -15.13 -4.74
C PRO A 127 -10.23 -16.02 -5.61
N SER A 128 -9.63 -16.77 -6.54
CA SER A 128 -10.40 -17.70 -7.35
C SER A 128 -10.77 -18.97 -6.57
N LEU A 129 -12.01 -19.42 -6.75
CA LEU A 129 -12.57 -20.65 -6.19
C LEU A 129 -12.67 -21.76 -7.26
N HIS A 130 -12.12 -21.55 -8.45
CA HIS A 130 -12.29 -22.45 -9.57
C HIS A 130 -11.52 -23.78 -9.35
N PRO A 131 -12.16 -24.96 -9.55
CA PRO A 131 -11.54 -26.26 -9.25
C PRO A 131 -10.21 -26.54 -9.97
N SER A 132 -9.99 -25.99 -11.16
CA SER A 132 -8.70 -26.18 -11.87
C SER A 132 -7.51 -25.62 -11.07
N GLN A 133 -7.70 -24.58 -10.26
CA GLN A 133 -6.67 -24.06 -9.36
C GLN A 133 -6.41 -24.99 -8.16
N GLN A 134 -7.37 -25.83 -7.79
CA GLN A 134 -7.22 -26.82 -6.73
C GLN A 134 -6.50 -28.08 -7.23
N THR A 135 -6.27 -28.20 -8.54
CA THR A 135 -5.54 -29.33 -9.12
C THR A 135 -4.09 -29.27 -8.64
N ARG A 136 -3.68 -30.32 -7.95
CA ARG A 136 -2.36 -30.43 -7.36
C ARG A 136 -1.44 -31.07 -8.40
N TYR A 137 -0.37 -30.36 -8.74
CA TYR A 137 0.69 -30.89 -9.60
C TYR A 137 1.89 -31.33 -8.75
N CYS A 138 2.67 -32.25 -9.28
CA CYS A 138 3.92 -32.72 -8.71
C CYS A 138 4.95 -31.61 -8.78
N ASP A 139 5.66 -31.38 -7.68
CA ASP A 139 6.64 -30.30 -7.58
C ASP A 139 7.91 -30.57 -8.41
N ILE A 140 8.16 -31.84 -8.77
CA ILE A 140 9.34 -32.27 -9.54
C ILE A 140 9.01 -32.40 -11.03
N THR A 141 7.93 -33.10 -11.38
CA THR A 141 7.64 -33.48 -12.77
C THR A 141 6.51 -32.67 -13.43
N GLY A 142 5.70 -31.94 -12.65
CA GLY A 142 4.54 -31.20 -13.17
C GLY A 142 3.32 -32.07 -13.52
N LEU A 143 3.39 -33.40 -13.37
CA LEU A 143 2.24 -34.30 -13.55
C LEU A 143 1.19 -34.13 -12.43
N PRO A 144 -0.09 -34.48 -12.63
CA PRO A 144 -1.11 -34.40 -11.58
C PRO A 144 -0.73 -35.27 -10.37
N ALA A 145 -0.52 -34.67 -9.20
CA ALA A 145 -0.05 -35.36 -8.01
C ALA A 145 -1.20 -35.61 -7.00
N PRO A 146 -1.65 -36.86 -6.85
CA PRO A 146 -2.66 -37.21 -5.85
C PRO A 146 -2.10 -37.25 -4.42
N TYR A 147 -0.78 -37.40 -4.26
CA TYR A 147 -0.13 -37.64 -2.96
C TYR A 147 0.79 -36.51 -2.52
N THR A 148 0.94 -36.36 -1.20
CA THR A 148 1.84 -35.40 -0.55
C THR A 148 2.64 -36.12 0.53
N ASP A 149 3.96 -35.92 0.58
CA ASP A 149 4.82 -36.47 1.62
C ASP A 149 4.68 -35.67 2.93
N PRO A 150 4.37 -36.30 4.07
CA PRO A 150 4.20 -35.58 5.34
C PRO A 150 5.49 -34.97 5.89
N LYS A 151 6.66 -35.52 5.52
CA LYS A 151 7.97 -35.04 5.99
C LYS A 151 8.41 -33.79 5.24
N THR A 152 8.44 -33.86 3.91
CA THR A 152 8.93 -32.76 3.05
C THR A 152 7.83 -31.83 2.56
N ARG A 153 6.55 -32.20 2.71
CA ARG A 153 5.38 -31.50 2.12
C ARG A 153 5.39 -31.39 0.59
N LEU A 154 6.26 -32.14 -0.08
CA LEU A 154 6.30 -32.21 -1.54
C LEU A 154 5.17 -33.09 -2.07
N ARG A 155 4.63 -32.68 -3.22
CA ARG A 155 3.59 -33.42 -3.96
C ARG A 155 4.26 -34.33 -4.99
N TYR A 156 3.80 -35.57 -5.06
CA TYR A 156 4.36 -36.58 -5.97
C TYR A 156 3.28 -37.38 -6.70
N HIS A 157 3.63 -37.88 -7.89
CA HIS A 157 2.73 -38.65 -8.75
C HIS A 157 2.78 -40.15 -8.45
N ASP A 158 4.00 -40.73 -8.45
CA ASP A 158 4.22 -42.17 -8.33
C ASP A 158 5.32 -42.51 -7.30
N LYS A 159 5.58 -43.81 -7.15
CA LYS A 159 6.61 -44.35 -6.26
C LYS A 159 8.03 -43.98 -6.68
N GLU A 160 8.27 -43.72 -7.96
CA GLU A 160 9.61 -43.42 -8.48
C GLU A 160 10.02 -42.01 -8.07
N VAL A 161 9.11 -41.04 -8.24
CA VAL A 161 9.27 -39.67 -7.74
C VAL A 161 9.41 -39.67 -6.22
N PHE A 162 8.62 -40.49 -5.51
CA PHE A 162 8.76 -40.62 -4.06
C PHE A 162 10.14 -41.15 -3.64
N SER A 163 10.71 -42.11 -4.38
CA SER A 163 12.07 -42.60 -4.14
C SER A 163 13.09 -41.49 -4.32
N VAL A 164 12.97 -40.67 -5.37
CA VAL A 164 13.83 -39.49 -5.59
C VAL A 164 13.74 -38.53 -4.42
N ILE A 165 12.53 -38.19 -3.96
CA ILE A 165 12.30 -37.30 -2.81
C ILE A 165 13.07 -37.78 -1.57
N ARG A 166 13.17 -39.09 -1.35
CA ARG A 166 13.88 -39.67 -0.20
C ARG A 166 15.41 -39.59 -0.32
N THR A 167 15.93 -39.44 -1.53
CA THR A 167 17.36 -39.26 -1.80
C THR A 167 17.79 -37.79 -1.87
N LEU A 168 16.84 -36.85 -1.87
CA LEU A 168 17.15 -35.43 -1.92
C LEU A 168 17.97 -35.00 -0.70
N GLY A 169 18.98 -34.16 -0.95
CA GLY A 169 19.78 -33.53 0.10
C GLY A 169 18.96 -32.58 0.97
N GLN A 170 19.49 -32.25 2.15
CA GLN A 170 18.89 -31.26 3.05
C GLN A 170 18.85 -29.88 2.36
N GLY A 171 17.75 -29.13 2.49
CA GLY A 171 17.57 -27.82 1.88
C GLY A 171 16.98 -27.85 0.46
N VAL A 172 17.03 -28.99 -0.23
CA VAL A 172 16.47 -29.12 -1.58
C VAL A 172 14.93 -29.16 -1.58
N PRO A 173 14.26 -29.90 -0.67
CA PRO A 173 12.81 -29.83 -0.58
C PRO A 173 12.27 -28.41 -0.32
N GLU A 174 13.00 -27.64 0.47
CA GLU A 174 12.68 -26.25 0.79
C GLU A 174 12.70 -25.35 -0.45
N SER A 175 13.65 -25.53 -1.37
CA SER A 175 13.69 -24.76 -2.62
C SER A 175 12.54 -25.13 -3.57
N TYR A 176 12.14 -26.41 -3.64
CA TYR A 176 10.95 -26.81 -4.37
C TYR A 176 9.67 -26.21 -3.76
N LEU A 177 9.57 -26.15 -2.43
CA LEU A 177 8.47 -25.48 -1.76
C LEU A 177 8.48 -23.96 -2.01
N GLU A 178 9.65 -23.34 -2.16
CA GLU A 178 9.80 -21.91 -2.46
C GLU A 178 9.27 -21.59 -3.85
N LEU A 179 9.56 -22.43 -4.85
CA LEU A 179 9.01 -22.31 -6.20
C LEU A 179 7.48 -22.41 -6.22
N ARG A 180 6.89 -23.23 -5.33
CA ARG A 180 5.42 -23.31 -5.14
C ARG A 180 4.86 -22.19 -4.25
N ALA A 181 5.70 -21.31 -3.71
CA ALA A 181 5.33 -20.32 -2.69
C ALA A 181 4.69 -20.94 -1.42
N ALA A 182 5.08 -22.16 -1.05
CA ALA A 182 4.65 -22.88 0.15
C ALA A 182 5.79 -23.05 1.18
N HIS A 183 6.92 -22.38 0.97
CA HIS A 183 8.07 -22.41 1.86
C HIS A 183 7.82 -21.56 3.12
N VAL A 184 8.19 -22.11 4.28
CA VAL A 184 8.05 -21.44 5.57
C VAL A 184 9.45 -21.18 6.13
N VAL A 185 9.89 -19.92 6.06
CA VAL A 185 11.13 -19.46 6.72
C VAL A 185 10.81 -19.11 8.16
N LEU A 186 11.37 -19.87 9.11
CA LEU A 186 11.34 -19.47 10.52
C LEU A 186 12.22 -18.22 10.70
N LYS A 187 11.68 -17.20 11.36
CA LYS A 187 12.37 -15.95 11.68
C LYS A 187 12.64 -15.87 13.18
#